data_AF-A0A9D8XVC3-F1
#
_entry.id   AF-A0A9D8XVC3-F1
#
_cell.length_a   1.000
_cell.length_b   1.000
_cell.length_c   1.000
_cell.angle_alpha   90.00
_cell.angle_beta   90.00
_cell.angle_gamma   90.00
#
_symmetry.space_group_name_H-M   'P 1'
#
loop_
_entity.id
_entity.type
_entity.pdbx_description
1 polymer ?
#
loop_
_entity_poly.entity_id
_entity_poly.type
_entity_poly.pdbx_seq_one_letter_code
_entity_poly.pdbx_strand_id
1 'polypeptide(L)' 'MRLLLITVIIVGISVLLLGVRIFFTKNGKFPNSHVGGNKHLAKKGIFCAQTQDRMARKSLFEKQKEMLDEM' A
#
# COMPACT_ATOMS: atom_id res chain seq x y z
N MET A 1 13.50 40.10 10.24
CA MET A 1 13.82 39.45 8.94
C MET A 1 14.86 38.33 9.02
N ARG A 2 16.00 38.52 9.70
CA ARG A 2 17.11 37.54 9.75
C ARG A 2 16.69 36.15 10.28
N LEU A 3 15.85 36.10 11.33
CA LEU A 3 15.33 34.84 11.86
C LEU A 3 14.39 34.14 10.88
N LEU A 4 13.53 34.87 10.17
CA LEU A 4 12.61 34.30 9.19
C LEU A 4 13.35 33.64 8.01
N LEU A 5 14.46 34.24 7.56
CA LEU A 5 15.31 33.64 6.55
C LEU A 5 15.95 32.34 7.03
N ILE A 6 16.49 32.33 8.25
CA ILE A 6 17.13 31.15 8.83
C ILE A 6 16.12 30.03 9.05
N THR A 7 14.91 30.32 9.56
CA THR A 7 13.89 29.31 9.80
C THR A 7 13.37 28.70 8.50
N VAL A 8 13.12 29.50 7.46
CA VAL A 8 12.68 29.01 6.15
C VAL A 8 13.73 28.10 5.53
N ILE A 9 15.02 28.45 5.62
CA ILE A 9 16.11 27.61 5.10
C ILE A 9 16.16 26.26 5.84
N ILE A 10 16.10 26.26 7.17
CA ILE A 10 16.16 25.04 7.97
C ILE A 10 14.95 24.12 7.69
N VAL A 11 13.73 24.69 7.65
CA VAL A 11 12.52 23.93 7.33
C VAL A 11 12.56 23.40 5.90
N GLY A 12 13.02 24.21 4.95
CA GLY A 12 13.19 23.78 3.55
C GLY A 12 14.13 22.59 3.41
N ILE A 13 15.30 22.63 4.06
CA ILE A 13 16.24 21.51 4.10
C ILE A 13 15.60 20.28 4.75
N SER A 14 14.84 20.46 5.83
CA SER A 14 14.16 19.35 6.53
C SER A 14 13.16 18.62 5.63
N VAL A 15 12.36 19.37 4.87
CA VAL A 15 11.38 18.80 3.92
C VAL A 15 12.08 18.11 2.76
N LEU A 16 13.18 18.69 2.24
CA LEU A 16 13.99 18.08 1.19
C LEU A 16 14.60 16.75 1.65
N LEU A 17 15.18 16.72 2.86
CA LEU A 17 15.76 15.51 3.46
C LEU A 17 14.70 14.42 3.66
N LEU A 18 13.55 14.77 4.23
CA LEU A 18 12.44 13.82 4.44
C LEU A 18 11.91 13.25 3.11
N GLY A 19 11.89 14.09 2.06
CA GLY A 19 11.42 13.74 0.74
C GLY A 19 12.49 13.22 -0.21
N VAL A 20 13.75 12.97 0.20
CA VAL A 20 14.86 12.61 -0.71
C VAL A 20 14.48 11.48 -1.66
N ARG A 21 13.78 10.46 -1.16
CA ARG A 21 13.35 9.32 -1.97
C ARG A 21 12.27 9.68 -2.99
N ILE A 22 11.42 10.66 -2.69
CA ILE A 22 10.36 11.15 -3.58
C ILE A 22 10.94 12.12 -4.62
N PHE A 23 11.82 13.04 -4.21
CA PHE A 23 12.40 14.06 -5.08
C PHE A 23 13.54 13.54 -5.98
N PHE A 24 14.41 12.64 -5.48
CA PHE A 24 15.63 12.21 -6.19
C PHE A 24 15.52 10.84 -6.87
N THR A 25 14.45 10.07 -6.68
CA THR A 25 14.31 8.78 -7.39
C THR A 25 13.38 8.93 -8.60
N LYS A 26 13.83 8.41 -9.77
CA LYS A 26 13.08 8.48 -11.05
C LYS A 26 11.66 7.87 -11.01
N ASN A 27 11.32 7.13 -9.94
CA ASN A 27 10.00 6.55 -9.70
C ASN A 27 9.55 6.77 -8.24
N GLY A 28 9.85 7.94 -7.67
CA GLY A 28 9.49 8.33 -6.31
C GLY A 28 7.98 8.46 -6.14
N LYS A 29 7.27 7.33 -6.08
CA LYS A 29 5.85 7.28 -5.76
C LYS A 29 5.71 7.15 -4.25
N PHE A 30 4.76 7.90 -3.70
CA PHE A 30 4.33 7.66 -2.32
C PHE A 30 3.88 6.20 -2.21
N PRO A 31 4.35 5.45 -1.20
CA PRO A 31 3.98 4.05 -1.06
C PRO A 31 2.45 3.91 -1.01
N ASN A 32 1.91 2.91 -1.70
CA ASN A 32 0.47 2.66 -1.67
C ASN A 32 0.05 2.22 -0.26
N SER A 33 -0.47 3.16 0.53
CA SER A 33 -1.01 2.90 1.87
C SER A 33 -2.31 2.11 1.84
N HIS A 34 -2.95 2.00 0.67
CA HIS A 34 -4.16 1.21 0.51
C HIS A 34 -3.82 -0.29 0.42
N VAL A 35 -4.32 -1.07 1.38
CA VAL A 35 -4.07 -2.51 1.50
C VAL A 35 -4.41 -3.26 0.20
N GLY A 36 -5.52 -2.90 -0.45
CA GLY A 36 -5.97 -3.55 -1.69
C GLY A 36 -5.12 -3.25 -2.93
N GLY A 37 -4.38 -2.14 -2.95
CA GLY A 37 -3.54 -1.75 -4.08
C GLY A 37 -2.06 -2.17 -3.95
N ASN A 38 -1.67 -2.68 -2.78
CA ASN A 38 -0.28 -2.99 -2.49
C ASN A 38 0.08 -4.42 -2.89
N LYS A 39 0.77 -4.56 -4.03
CA LYS A 39 1.26 -5.85 -4.54
C LYS A 39 2.13 -6.61 -3.54
N HIS A 40 2.86 -5.92 -2.67
CA HIS A 40 3.72 -6.55 -1.67
C HIS A 40 2.90 -7.15 -0.52
N LEU A 41 1.82 -6.49 -0.10
CA LEU A 41 0.88 -7.03 0.89
C LEU A 41 0.05 -8.19 0.31
N ALA A 42 -0.40 -8.07 -0.94
CA ALA A 42 -1.10 -9.14 -1.64
C ALA A 42 -0.25 -10.43 -1.74
N LYS A 43 1.05 -10.31 -2.02
CA LYS A 43 2.00 -11.45 -2.01
C LYS A 43 2.14 -12.10 -0.63
N LYS A 44 1.92 -11.36 0.45
CA LYS A 44 1.91 -11.87 1.83
C LYS A 44 0.54 -12.42 2.26
N GLY A 45 -0.45 -12.46 1.36
CA GLY A 45 -1.81 -12.90 1.67
C GLY A 45 -2.65 -11.89 2.45
N ILE A 46 -2.20 -10.64 2.57
CA ILE A 46 -2.91 -9.59 3.31
C ILE A 46 -3.79 -8.83 2.32
N PHE A 47 -5.11 -8.91 2.53
CA PHE A 47 -6.13 -8.25 1.72
C PHE A 47 -7.10 -7.48 2.63
N CYS A 48 -7.90 -6.57 2.05
CA CYS A 48 -8.97 -5.92 2.81
C CYS A 48 -10.07 -6.94 3.19
N ALA A 49 -10.82 -6.65 4.25
CA ALA A 49 -11.88 -7.51 4.77
C ALA A 49 -12.86 -7.95 3.66
N GLN A 50 -13.33 -7.02 2.82
CA GLN A 50 -14.24 -7.34 1.72
C GLN A 50 -13.66 -8.36 0.71
N THR A 51 -12.36 -8.27 0.42
CA THR A 51 -11.70 -9.23 -0.48
C THR A 51 -11.53 -10.58 0.21
N GLN A 52 -11.21 -10.60 1.50
CA GLN A 52 -11.16 -11.82 2.30
C GLN A 52 -12.52 -12.53 2.34
N ASP A 53 -13.60 -11.80 2.60
CA ASP A 53 -14.97 -12.34 2.61
C ASP A 53 -15.40 -12.88 1.25
N ARG A 54 -14.98 -12.23 0.16
CA ARG A 54 -15.23 -12.72 -1.21
C ARG A 54 -14.49 -14.03 -1.47
N MET A 55 -13.22 -14.13 -1.08
CA MET A 55 -12.41 -15.34 -1.25
C MET A 55 -12.96 -16.50 -0.43
N ALA A 56 -13.36 -16.25 0.83
CA ALA A 56 -13.98 -17.25 1.68
C ALA A 56 -15.26 -17.81 1.05
N ARG A 57 -16.16 -16.93 0.57
CA ARG A 57 -17.37 -17.36 -0.16
C ARG A 57 -17.05 -18.20 -1.39
N LYS A 58 -16.09 -17.77 -2.22
CA LYS A 58 -15.69 -18.52 -3.42
C LYS A 58 -15.18 -19.92 -3.09
N SER A 59 -14.36 -20.04 -2.04
CA SER A 59 -13.81 -21.32 -1.59
C SER A 59 -14.88 -22.31 -1.10
N LEU A 60 -16.00 -21.81 -0.55
CA LEU A 60 -17.13 -22.66 -0.17
C LEU A 60 -17.85 -23.23 -1.40
N PHE A 61 -18.09 -22.40 -2.41
CA PHE A 61 -18.72 -22.84 -3.65
C PHE A 61 -17.82 -23.80 -4.44
N GLU A 62 -16.51 -23.58 -4.46
CA GLU A 62 -15.55 -24.50 -5.09
C GLU A 62 -15.57 -25.86 -4.42
N LYS A 63 -15.49 -25.91 -3.07
CA LYS A 63 -15.62 -27.17 -2.32
C LYS A 63 -16.96 -27.87 -2.54
N GLN A 64 -18.05 -27.11 -2.63
CA GLN A 64 -19.38 -27.67 -2.89
C GLN A 64 -19.45 -28.29 -4.29
N LYS A 65 -18.81 -27.67 -5.28
CA LYS A 65 -18.75 -28.20 -6.65
C LYS A 65 -17.89 -29.45 -6.73
N GLU A 66 -16.72 -29.47 -6.09
CA GLU A 66 -15.86 -30.66 -6.00
C GLU A 66 -16.64 -31.84 -5.41
N MET A 67 -17.39 -31.61 -4.33
CA MET A 67 -18.24 -32.64 -3.71
C MET A 67 -19.36 -33.14 -4.63
N LEU A 68 -19.88 -32.27 -5.51
CA LEU A 68 -20.90 -32.65 -6.50
C LEU A 68 -20.30 -33.43 -7.67
N ASP A 69 -19.08 -33.11 -8.10
CA ASP A 69 -18.37 -33.82 -9.17
C ASP A 69 -17.84 -35.19 -8.70
N GLU A 70 -17.66 -35.40 -7.38
CA GLU A 70 -17.28 -36.69 -6.78
C GLU A 70 -18.46 -37.67 -6.57
N MET A 71 -19.70 -37.24 -6.79
CA MET A 71 -20.93 -38.06 -6.63
C MET A 71 -21.45 -38.56 -7.97
#